data_AF-A0A6N7AAS0-F1
#
_entry.id   AF-A0A6N7AAS0-F1
#
_cell.length_a   1.000
_cell.length_b   1.000
_cell.length_c   1.000
_cell.angle_alpha   90.00
_cell.angle_beta   90.00
_cell.angle_gamma   90.00
#
_symmetry.space_group_name_H-M   'P 1'
#
loop_
_entity.id
_entity.type
_entity.pdbx_description
1 polymer ?
#
loop_
_entity_poly.entity_id
_entity_poly.type
_entity_poly.pdbx_seq_one_letter_code
_entity_poly.pdbx_strand_id
1 'polypeptide(L)'
;MKKSQRILSLGLLAAGLAALLLAALFTHGKAYQSVASTQPEGAASLVPAAEIPPPQLEPCLSCHITGENKNLWTPLARWAIFGTFGLFFVFGLVRSVSVWRQRKPWKPLTARAAKWVDDRYQISEPLSKILKKPVPKFALHWWYCLGGITAFLFVVQGITGIMLAFYYKPTAADAYASIQFIENEVRFGSAIRMIHHWSANGMIVMCIAHMLRVFIMGAYKRPRELNWVSGVVLLILTLAFGFTGYLLPWDQRAFWATTVGTQIAGAVPAVGNLALVFLRVGWNVSDATLGRFYTLHILVIPLITVAFMLAHFMMVRRLGVKKPL
;
A
#
# COMPACT_ATOMS: atom_id res chain seq x y z
N MET A 1 14.84 -1.21 12.08
CA MET A 1 14.69 -2.02 10.85
C MET A 1 14.81 -3.54 11.04
N LYS A 2 15.28 -4.09 12.18
CA LYS A 2 15.44 -5.55 12.35
C LYS A 2 14.16 -6.35 12.68
N LYS A 3 13.06 -5.71 13.13
CA LYS A 3 11.83 -6.41 13.58
C LYS A 3 10.80 -6.67 12.46
N SER A 4 10.78 -5.85 11.41
CA SER A 4 9.85 -6.00 10.28
C SER A 4 10.31 -7.05 9.26
N GLN A 5 11.63 -7.28 9.11
CA GLN A 5 12.13 -8.35 8.25
C GLN A 5 11.86 -9.76 8.79
N ARG A 6 11.75 -9.93 10.13
CA ARG A 6 11.43 -11.24 10.73
C ARG A 6 9.99 -11.70 10.46
N ILE A 7 9.05 -10.76 10.29
CA ILE A 7 7.64 -11.10 10.04
C ILE A 7 7.43 -11.47 8.56
N LEU A 8 8.13 -10.80 7.64
CA LEU A 8 8.08 -11.15 6.21
C LEU A 8 8.76 -12.49 5.91
N SER A 9 9.83 -12.85 6.64
CA SER A 9 10.52 -14.13 6.47
C SER A 9 9.69 -15.33 6.97
N LEU A 10 8.90 -15.16 8.05
CA LEU A 10 8.01 -16.22 8.53
C LEU A 10 6.82 -16.47 7.58
N GLY A 11 6.27 -15.42 6.95
CA GLY A 11 5.18 -15.55 5.98
C GLY A 11 5.58 -16.30 4.71
N LEU A 12 6.80 -16.08 4.19
CA LEU A 12 7.30 -16.80 3.02
C LEU A 12 7.67 -18.27 3.32
N LEU A 13 8.13 -18.57 4.54
CA LEU A 13 8.44 -19.95 4.96
C LEU A 13 7.16 -20.81 5.09
N ALA A 14 6.06 -20.23 5.57
CA ALA A 14 4.77 -20.94 5.66
C ALA A 14 4.15 -21.25 4.28
N ALA A 15 4.28 -20.33 3.31
CA ALA A 15 3.81 -20.56 1.94
C ALA A 15 4.67 -21.58 1.17
N GLY A 16 5.98 -21.63 1.45
CA GLY A 16 6.89 -22.62 0.86
C GLY A 16 6.65 -24.04 1.37
N LEU A 17 6.33 -24.21 2.68
CA LEU A 17 6.06 -25.53 3.26
C LEU A 17 4.76 -26.14 2.72
N ALA A 18 3.72 -25.32 2.49
CA ALA A 18 2.44 -25.78 1.94
C ALA A 18 2.56 -26.27 0.48
N ALA A 19 3.43 -25.64 -0.32
CA ALA A 19 3.68 -26.06 -1.71
C ALA A 19 4.53 -27.35 -1.80
N LEU A 20 5.47 -27.57 -0.86
CA LEU A 20 6.25 -28.80 -0.77
C LEU A 20 5.43 -29.99 -0.25
N LEU A 21 4.46 -29.77 0.64
CA LEU A 21 3.53 -30.80 1.11
C LEU A 21 2.51 -31.22 0.04
N LEU A 22 2.06 -30.30 -0.83
CA LEU A 22 1.19 -30.67 -1.96
C LEU A 22 1.94 -31.39 -3.09
N ALA A 23 3.22 -31.09 -3.32
CA ALA A 23 4.03 -31.79 -4.32
C ALA A 23 4.42 -33.22 -3.88
N ALA A 24 4.60 -33.45 -2.57
CA ALA A 24 4.89 -34.77 -2.01
C ALA A 24 3.68 -35.74 -2.03
N LEU A 25 2.45 -35.23 -2.14
CA LEU A 25 1.23 -36.03 -2.24
C LEU A 25 0.92 -36.54 -3.65
N PHE A 26 1.63 -36.08 -4.69
CA PHE A 26 1.37 -36.44 -6.09
C PHE A 26 2.43 -37.34 -6.75
N THR A 27 3.49 -37.74 -6.03
CA THR A 27 4.62 -38.52 -6.62
C THR A 27 4.84 -39.91 -6.02
N HIS A 28 3.96 -40.40 -5.14
CA HIS A 28 4.05 -41.77 -4.62
C HIS A 28 2.79 -42.58 -4.88
N GLY A 29 2.70 -43.08 -6.10
CA GLY A 29 1.63 -43.99 -6.50
C GLY A 29 1.93 -44.67 -7.82
N LYS A 30 3.07 -45.38 -7.92
CA LYS A 30 3.28 -46.49 -8.87
C LYS A 30 4.63 -47.19 -8.64
N ALA A 31 4.53 -48.52 -8.58
CA ALA A 31 5.60 -49.52 -8.70
C ALA A 31 6.53 -49.64 -7.46
N TYR A 32 6.87 -50.81 -6.92
CA TYR A 32 6.94 -52.17 -7.48
C TYR A 32 6.77 -53.20 -6.34
N GLN A 33 6.15 -54.33 -6.69
CA GLN A 33 5.92 -55.51 -5.86
C GLN A 33 7.04 -56.54 -6.09
N SER A 34 7.17 -57.50 -5.16
CA SER A 34 7.91 -58.77 -5.23
C SER A 34 9.30 -58.78 -4.54
N VAL A 35 9.46 -59.54 -3.45
CA VAL A 35 10.01 -60.94 -3.37
C VAL A 35 11.51 -60.87 -3.02
N ALA A 36 12.11 -61.59 -2.07
CA ALA A 36 11.68 -62.55 -1.05
C ALA A 36 12.85 -62.78 -0.06
N SER A 37 12.52 -63.39 1.09
CA SER A 37 13.30 -64.30 1.96
C SER A 37 14.84 -64.24 2.00
N THR A 38 15.44 -64.11 3.19
CA THR A 38 15.87 -65.24 4.05
C THR A 38 16.52 -64.75 5.35
N GLN A 39 16.31 -65.53 6.42
CA GLN A 39 16.78 -65.36 7.80
C GLN A 39 18.30 -65.53 7.98
N PRO A 40 18.87 -65.06 9.11
CA PRO A 40 20.29 -65.16 9.45
C PRO A 40 20.58 -66.41 10.26
N GLU A 41 21.81 -66.92 10.22
CA GLU A 41 22.43 -67.68 11.33
C GLU A 41 23.87 -68.06 11.00
N GLY A 42 24.70 -68.19 12.03
CA GLY A 42 25.77 -69.19 12.02
C GLY A 42 27.22 -68.71 12.07
N ALA A 43 27.64 -68.39 13.30
CA ALA A 43 28.81 -68.94 13.99
C ALA A 43 30.20 -68.97 13.32
N ALA A 44 31.15 -68.44 14.10
CA ALA A 44 32.59 -68.61 13.99
C ALA A 44 33.05 -70.08 13.99
N SER A 45 34.14 -70.36 13.27
CA SER A 45 35.05 -71.48 13.59
C SER A 45 36.49 -71.15 13.22
N LEU A 46 37.39 -71.58 14.10
CA LEU A 46 38.84 -71.38 14.15
C LEU A 46 39.56 -72.54 13.46
N VAL A 47 40.64 -72.30 12.69
CA VAL A 47 41.71 -73.30 12.41
C VAL A 47 43.05 -72.55 12.13
N PRO A 48 44.22 -73.09 12.54
CA PRO A 48 45.40 -72.32 12.96
C PRO A 48 46.56 -72.26 11.93
N ALA A 49 47.65 -71.62 12.36
CA ALA A 49 48.89 -71.31 11.65
C ALA A 49 49.58 -72.52 10.99
N ALA A 50 50.09 -72.32 9.76
CA ALA A 50 51.03 -73.21 9.09
C ALA A 50 52.11 -72.39 8.35
N GLU A 51 53.35 -72.86 8.46
CA GLU A 51 54.62 -72.25 8.05
C GLU A 51 54.76 -71.96 6.54
N ILE A 52 55.47 -70.87 6.25
CA ILE A 52 55.82 -70.38 4.92
C ILE A 52 57.12 -71.08 4.46
N PRO A 53 57.15 -71.78 3.31
CA PRO A 53 58.41 -72.19 2.68
C PRO A 53 59.11 -70.99 2.01
N PRO A 54 60.46 -70.93 1.99
CA PRO A 54 61.20 -69.76 1.51
C PRO A 54 60.99 -69.50 0.01
N PRO A 55 60.83 -68.24 -0.43
CA PRO A 55 60.54 -67.91 -1.82
C PRO A 55 61.77 -68.11 -2.72
N GLN A 56 61.56 -68.81 -3.84
CA GLN A 56 62.52 -68.94 -4.92
C GLN A 56 62.71 -67.60 -5.65
N LEU A 57 63.96 -67.15 -5.77
CA LEU A 57 64.33 -65.99 -6.58
C LEU A 57 64.35 -66.34 -8.07
N GLU A 58 64.17 -65.28 -8.89
CA GLU A 58 64.38 -65.15 -10.35
C GLU A 58 63.10 -65.19 -11.21
N PRO A 59 63.03 -64.59 -12.42
CA PRO A 59 63.92 -63.61 -13.08
C PRO A 59 63.12 -62.55 -13.87
N CYS A 60 62.91 -61.33 -13.35
CA CYS A 60 62.40 -60.24 -14.20
C CYS A 60 62.72 -58.81 -13.73
N LEU A 61 63.68 -58.66 -12.81
CA LEU A 61 64.12 -57.33 -12.34
C LEU A 61 64.91 -56.56 -13.42
N SER A 62 65.33 -57.22 -14.51
CA SER A 62 66.12 -56.60 -15.59
C SER A 62 65.28 -55.94 -16.70
N CYS A 63 64.00 -56.28 -16.86
CA CYS A 63 63.17 -55.73 -17.95
C CYS A 63 62.52 -54.37 -17.63
N HIS A 64 62.60 -53.89 -16.39
CA HIS A 64 62.07 -52.57 -16.02
C HIS A 64 63.05 -51.41 -16.29
N ILE A 65 64.29 -51.72 -16.69
CA ILE A 65 65.37 -50.73 -16.86
C ILE A 65 65.62 -50.39 -18.35
N THR A 66 65.25 -51.25 -19.29
CA THR A 66 65.46 -51.03 -20.73
C THR A 66 64.19 -50.52 -21.41
N GLY A 67 63.93 -49.22 -21.27
CA GLY A 67 62.75 -48.54 -21.77
C GLY A 67 62.62 -48.49 -23.30
N GLU A 68 61.92 -49.47 -23.88
CA GLU A 68 61.43 -49.41 -25.27
C GLU A 68 59.89 -49.40 -25.28
N ASN A 69 59.27 -48.21 -25.27
CA ASN A 69 57.81 -48.06 -25.35
C ASN A 69 57.42 -47.45 -26.70
N LYS A 70 56.93 -48.29 -27.64
CA LYS A 70 56.52 -47.89 -29.01
C LYS A 70 55.06 -47.43 -29.11
N ASN A 71 54.48 -46.88 -28.04
CA ASN A 71 53.11 -46.39 -28.06
C ASN A 71 53.06 -44.89 -28.39
N LEU A 72 52.23 -44.52 -29.38
CA LEU A 72 51.89 -43.14 -29.75
C LEU A 72 51.36 -42.31 -28.54
N TRP A 73 50.91 -43.01 -27.51
CA TRP A 73 50.68 -42.51 -26.16
C TRP A 73 51.98 -42.37 -25.36
N THR A 74 52.94 -41.63 -25.91
CA THR A 74 54.10 -41.24 -25.11
C THR A 74 53.62 -40.40 -23.92
N PRO A 75 54.33 -40.44 -22.77
CA PRO A 75 53.95 -39.65 -21.60
C PRO A 75 53.69 -38.18 -21.97
N LEU A 76 54.51 -37.60 -22.84
CA LEU A 76 54.39 -36.22 -23.32
C LEU A 76 53.08 -35.95 -24.08
N ALA A 77 52.64 -36.85 -24.96
CA ALA A 77 51.38 -36.68 -25.69
C ALA A 77 50.15 -36.74 -24.77
N ARG A 78 50.19 -37.58 -23.72
CA ARG A 78 49.15 -37.63 -22.67
C ARG A 78 49.07 -36.30 -21.94
N TRP A 79 50.20 -35.81 -21.44
CA TRP A 79 50.25 -34.54 -20.70
C TRP A 79 49.85 -33.34 -21.57
N ALA A 80 50.17 -33.34 -22.85
CA ALA A 80 49.74 -32.29 -23.78
C ALA A 80 48.21 -32.26 -23.92
N ILE A 81 47.56 -33.39 -24.21
CA ILE A 81 46.10 -33.44 -24.38
C ILE A 81 45.37 -33.09 -23.07
N PHE A 82 45.77 -33.70 -21.94
CA PHE A 82 45.18 -33.38 -20.63
C PHE A 82 45.43 -31.92 -20.22
N GLY A 83 46.60 -31.36 -20.55
CA GLY A 83 46.94 -29.96 -20.31
C GLY A 83 46.04 -29.00 -21.11
N THR A 84 45.83 -29.27 -22.40
CA THR A 84 44.98 -28.42 -23.25
C THR A 84 43.51 -28.49 -22.82
N PHE A 85 42.97 -29.70 -22.57
CA PHE A 85 41.61 -29.85 -22.04
C PHE A 85 41.45 -29.23 -20.65
N GLY A 86 42.47 -29.34 -19.80
CA GLY A 86 42.51 -28.68 -18.49
C GLY A 86 42.45 -27.16 -18.59
N LEU A 87 43.20 -26.55 -19.51
CA LEU A 87 43.15 -25.11 -19.79
C LEU A 87 41.77 -24.65 -20.27
N PHE A 88 41.14 -25.39 -21.20
CA PHE A 88 39.77 -25.10 -21.64
C PHE A 88 38.75 -25.23 -20.51
N PHE A 89 38.89 -26.24 -19.65
CA PHE A 89 38.01 -26.45 -18.50
C PHE A 89 38.17 -25.34 -17.45
N VAL A 90 39.40 -24.95 -17.12
CA VAL A 90 39.68 -23.84 -16.20
C VAL A 90 39.18 -22.51 -16.78
N PHE A 91 39.43 -22.24 -18.06
CA PHE A 91 38.91 -21.05 -18.73
C PHE A 91 37.37 -21.04 -18.75
N GLY A 92 36.74 -22.19 -19.04
CA GLY A 92 35.29 -22.36 -19.00
C GLY A 92 34.69 -22.12 -17.62
N LEU A 93 35.34 -22.60 -16.56
CA LEU A 93 34.95 -22.33 -15.16
C LEU A 93 35.13 -20.85 -14.81
N VAL A 94 36.27 -20.25 -15.13
CA VAL A 94 36.53 -18.83 -14.88
C VAL A 94 35.50 -17.96 -15.61
N ARG A 95 35.21 -18.26 -16.88
CA ARG A 95 34.20 -17.55 -17.66
C ARG A 95 32.80 -17.74 -17.06
N SER A 96 32.42 -18.96 -16.70
CA SER A 96 31.11 -19.24 -16.11
C SER A 96 30.92 -18.54 -14.76
N VAL A 97 31.93 -18.60 -13.88
CA VAL A 97 31.94 -17.89 -12.60
C VAL A 97 31.91 -16.38 -12.79
N SER A 98 32.63 -15.85 -13.79
CA SER A 98 32.61 -14.41 -14.11
C SER A 98 31.24 -13.94 -14.58
N VAL A 99 30.55 -14.73 -15.42
CA VAL A 99 29.19 -14.42 -15.90
C VAL A 99 28.19 -14.46 -14.75
N TRP A 100 28.30 -15.45 -13.87
CA TRP A 100 27.45 -15.54 -12.67
C TRP A 100 27.70 -14.38 -11.70
N ARG A 101 28.95 -13.95 -11.53
CA ARG A 101 29.31 -12.82 -10.66
C ARG A 101 28.88 -11.47 -11.24
N GLN A 102 28.87 -11.32 -12.57
CA GLN A 102 28.47 -10.07 -13.24
C GLN A 102 26.98 -10.01 -13.60
N ARG A 103 26.20 -11.07 -13.33
CA ARG A 103 24.77 -11.08 -13.62
C ARG A 103 24.09 -10.02 -12.74
N LYS A 104 23.65 -8.93 -13.37
CA LYS A 104 22.81 -7.94 -12.68
C LYS A 104 21.55 -8.66 -12.18
N PRO A 105 21.17 -8.51 -10.90
CA PRO A 105 19.98 -9.15 -10.37
C PRO A 105 18.78 -8.71 -11.20
N TRP A 106 17.93 -9.67 -11.57
CA TRP A 106 16.71 -9.37 -12.30
C TRP A 106 15.84 -8.46 -11.44
N LYS A 107 15.52 -7.27 -11.98
CA LYS A 107 14.60 -6.34 -11.32
C LYS A 107 13.20 -6.62 -11.83
N PRO A 108 12.19 -6.74 -10.95
CA PRO A 108 10.81 -6.91 -11.39
C PRO A 108 10.38 -5.74 -12.26
N LEU A 109 9.46 -5.99 -13.19
CA LEU A 109 8.94 -4.97 -14.11
C LEU A 109 8.47 -3.71 -13.37
N THR A 110 7.87 -3.88 -12.18
CA THR A 110 7.45 -2.77 -11.30
C THR A 110 8.61 -1.88 -10.86
N ALA A 111 9.75 -2.45 -10.45
CA ALA A 111 10.92 -1.68 -10.03
C ALA A 111 11.60 -0.97 -11.21
N ARG A 112 11.56 -1.56 -12.41
CA ARG A 112 12.06 -0.94 -13.63
C ARG A 112 11.17 0.23 -14.06
N ALA A 113 9.86 0.04 -14.04
CA ALA A 113 8.88 1.08 -14.34
C ALA A 113 8.98 2.24 -13.33
N ALA A 114 9.03 1.93 -12.03
CA ALA A 114 9.23 2.94 -10.99
C ALA A 114 10.50 3.75 -11.20
N LYS A 115 11.62 3.09 -11.52
CA LYS A 115 12.87 3.80 -11.83
C LYS A 115 12.74 4.66 -13.09
N TRP A 116 12.13 4.17 -14.15
CA TRP A 116 11.96 4.92 -15.40
C TRP A 116 11.10 6.18 -15.22
N VAL A 117 10.07 6.11 -14.37
CA VAL A 117 9.25 7.27 -13.98
C VAL A 117 10.06 8.22 -13.12
N ASP A 118 10.81 7.70 -12.15
CA ASP A 118 11.62 8.50 -11.25
C ASP A 118 12.76 9.23 -11.97
N ASP A 119 13.40 8.59 -12.94
CA ASP A 119 14.45 9.20 -13.77
C ASP A 119 13.91 10.42 -14.57
N ARG A 120 12.59 10.50 -14.85
CA ARG A 120 11.95 11.61 -15.58
C ARG A 120 11.38 12.69 -14.67
N TYR A 121 10.62 12.28 -13.66
CA TYR A 121 9.84 13.18 -12.82
C TYR A 121 10.49 13.46 -11.47
N GLN A 122 11.58 12.75 -11.11
CA GLN A 122 12.34 12.90 -9.87
C GLN A 122 11.45 12.93 -8.60
N ILE A 123 10.43 12.08 -8.57
CA ILE A 123 9.38 12.08 -7.54
C ILE A 123 9.87 11.41 -6.25
N SER A 124 10.82 10.48 -6.32
CA SER A 124 11.25 9.68 -5.17
C SER A 124 11.90 10.53 -4.07
N GLU A 125 12.64 11.58 -4.43
CA GLU A 125 13.24 12.50 -3.47
C GLU A 125 12.21 13.27 -2.64
N PRO A 126 11.30 14.07 -3.22
CA PRO A 126 10.29 14.79 -2.45
C PRO A 126 9.37 13.82 -1.71
N LEU A 127 9.00 12.70 -2.31
CA LEU A 127 8.14 11.70 -1.68
C LEU A 127 8.84 11.03 -0.48
N SER A 128 10.11 10.68 -0.59
CA SER A 128 10.86 10.08 0.53
C SER A 128 11.08 11.07 1.68
N LYS A 129 11.31 12.35 1.37
CA LYS A 129 11.30 13.44 2.36
C LYS A 129 9.92 13.56 3.03
N ILE A 130 8.84 13.29 2.30
CA ILE A 130 7.47 13.26 2.82
C ILE A 130 7.25 12.11 3.82
N LEU A 131 7.52 10.87 3.40
CA LEU A 131 7.23 9.67 4.19
C LEU A 131 8.18 9.43 5.37
N LYS A 132 9.46 9.83 5.26
CA LYS A 132 10.47 9.51 6.29
C LYS A 132 10.47 10.47 7.48
N LYS A 133 9.55 11.45 7.53
CA LYS A 133 9.50 12.42 8.63
C LYS A 133 9.16 11.69 9.94
N PRO A 134 10.00 11.77 11.00
CA PRO A 134 9.75 11.05 12.23
C PRO A 134 8.52 11.62 12.96
N VAL A 135 7.66 10.73 13.45
CA VAL A 135 6.52 11.08 14.30
C VAL A 135 6.98 10.99 15.76
N PRO A 136 6.81 12.05 16.58
CA PRO A 136 7.20 11.99 17.97
C PRO A 136 6.30 11.01 18.75
N LYS A 137 6.86 10.33 19.75
CA LYS A 137 6.15 9.26 20.50
C LYS A 137 4.83 9.72 21.12
N PHE A 138 4.76 10.97 21.61
CA PHE A 138 3.54 11.53 22.19
C PHE A 138 2.41 11.73 21.15
N ALA A 139 2.72 11.82 19.86
CA ALA A 139 1.73 12.00 18.81
C ALA A 139 1.13 10.66 18.34
N LEU A 140 1.52 9.53 18.94
CA LEU A 140 0.98 8.21 18.64
C LEU A 140 -0.33 7.90 19.36
N HIS A 141 -0.77 8.75 20.29
CA HIS A 141 -2.05 8.57 20.95
C HIS A 141 -3.22 8.84 19.99
N TRP A 142 -4.32 8.09 20.14
CA TRP A 142 -5.45 8.11 19.21
C TRP A 142 -6.09 9.49 19.03
N TRP A 143 -6.07 10.35 20.05
CA TRP A 143 -6.63 11.71 19.96
C TRP A 143 -5.83 12.65 19.03
N TYR A 144 -4.60 12.30 18.64
CA TYR A 144 -3.87 13.00 17.57
C TYR A 144 -4.36 12.62 16.18
N CYS A 145 -5.11 11.52 16.05
CA CYS A 145 -5.68 11.05 14.78
C CYS A 145 -6.95 11.80 14.38
N LEU A 146 -7.59 12.57 15.28
CA LEU A 146 -8.88 13.25 15.02
C LEU A 146 -8.86 14.13 13.75
N GLY A 147 -7.77 14.88 13.53
CA GLY A 147 -7.63 15.68 12.31
C GLY A 147 -7.49 14.82 11.05
N GLY A 148 -6.75 13.70 11.14
CA GLY A 148 -6.61 12.74 10.05
C GLY A 148 -7.91 12.00 9.73
N ILE A 149 -8.69 11.63 10.76
CA ILE A 149 -10.03 11.04 10.60
C ILE A 149 -10.96 12.03 9.89
N THR A 150 -10.93 13.31 10.27
CA THR A 150 -11.73 14.35 9.61
C THR A 150 -11.36 14.48 8.12
N ALA A 151 -10.06 14.48 7.80
CA ALA A 151 -9.59 14.51 6.41
C ALA A 151 -9.98 13.25 5.62
N PHE A 152 -9.94 12.08 6.27
CA PHE A 152 -10.40 10.83 5.66
C PHE A 152 -11.91 10.86 5.36
N LEU A 153 -12.73 11.35 6.28
CA LEU A 153 -14.16 11.51 6.06
C LEU A 153 -14.47 12.50 4.93
N PHE A 154 -13.69 13.58 4.80
CA PHE A 154 -13.78 14.47 3.64
C PHE A 154 -13.52 13.74 2.30
N VAL A 155 -12.53 12.85 2.25
CA VAL A 155 -12.27 12.02 1.05
C VAL A 155 -13.43 11.07 0.77
N VAL A 156 -13.97 10.42 1.81
CA VAL A 156 -15.18 9.58 1.69
C VAL A 156 -16.35 10.39 1.12
N GLN A 157 -16.52 11.64 1.57
CA GLN A 157 -17.55 12.54 1.06
C GLN A 157 -17.34 12.93 -0.39
N GLY A 158 -16.10 13.21 -0.80
CA GLY A 158 -15.79 13.46 -2.20
C GLY A 158 -16.14 12.29 -3.10
N ILE A 159 -15.73 11.07 -2.72
CA ILE A 159 -15.98 9.86 -3.52
C ILE A 159 -17.49 9.57 -3.60
N THR A 160 -18.17 9.49 -2.45
CA THR A 160 -19.60 9.18 -2.41
C THR A 160 -20.46 10.28 -3.03
N GLY A 161 -20.07 11.55 -2.85
CA GLY A 161 -20.75 12.70 -3.46
C GLY A 161 -20.68 12.67 -4.98
N ILE A 162 -19.51 12.37 -5.55
CA ILE A 162 -19.35 12.18 -7.01
C ILE A 162 -20.26 11.03 -7.50
N MET A 163 -20.31 9.91 -6.78
CA MET A 163 -21.16 8.78 -7.13
C MET A 163 -22.66 9.15 -7.14
N LEU A 164 -23.12 9.93 -6.15
CA LEU A 164 -24.51 10.40 -6.08
C LEU A 164 -24.82 11.42 -7.18
N ALA A 165 -23.86 12.28 -7.53
CA ALA A 165 -24.03 13.30 -8.55
C ALA A 165 -24.32 12.74 -9.96
N PHE A 166 -23.94 11.49 -10.25
CA PHE A 166 -24.29 10.83 -11.53
C PHE A 166 -25.79 10.58 -11.71
N TYR A 167 -26.55 10.47 -10.62
CA TYR A 167 -27.98 10.11 -10.64
C TYR A 167 -28.89 11.24 -10.17
N TYR A 168 -28.37 12.18 -9.38
CA TYR A 168 -29.15 13.27 -8.81
C TYR A 168 -29.52 14.33 -9.85
N LYS A 169 -30.78 14.81 -9.80
CA LYS A 169 -31.28 15.88 -10.66
C LYS A 169 -31.58 17.14 -9.85
N PRO A 170 -30.86 18.26 -10.06
CA PRO A 170 -30.98 19.47 -9.25
C PRO A 170 -32.15 20.38 -9.69
N THR A 171 -33.35 19.82 -9.82
CA THR A 171 -34.58 20.57 -10.15
C THR A 171 -35.68 20.21 -9.15
N ALA A 172 -36.45 21.19 -8.68
CA ALA A 172 -37.46 21.04 -7.63
C ALA A 172 -38.51 19.96 -7.94
N ALA A 173 -38.84 19.75 -9.22
CA ALA A 173 -39.76 18.70 -9.66
C ALA A 173 -39.17 17.29 -9.53
N ASP A 174 -37.91 17.10 -9.94
CA ASP A 174 -37.27 15.78 -10.01
C ASP A 174 -36.34 15.46 -8.83
N ALA A 175 -35.97 16.42 -7.98
CA ALA A 175 -34.93 16.24 -6.96
C ALA A 175 -35.26 15.11 -5.99
N TYR A 176 -36.45 15.16 -5.38
CA TYR A 176 -36.90 14.13 -4.46
C TYR A 176 -37.07 12.77 -5.17
N ALA A 177 -37.65 12.75 -6.37
CA ALA A 177 -37.81 11.53 -7.17
C ALA A 177 -36.45 10.90 -7.52
N SER A 178 -35.42 11.71 -7.82
CA SER A 178 -34.07 11.21 -8.10
C SER A 178 -33.42 10.58 -6.87
N ILE A 179 -33.71 11.09 -5.66
CA ILE A 179 -33.26 10.45 -4.41
C ILE A 179 -33.95 9.10 -4.21
N GLN A 180 -35.26 9.01 -4.44
CA GLN A 180 -35.99 7.74 -4.36
C GLN A 180 -35.47 6.71 -5.37
N PHE A 181 -35.12 7.16 -6.58
CA PHE A 181 -34.48 6.32 -7.58
C PHE A 181 -33.10 5.79 -7.10
N ILE A 182 -32.27 6.65 -6.51
CA ILE A 182 -30.98 6.25 -5.91
C ILE A 182 -31.18 5.23 -4.79
N GLU A 183 -32.23 5.38 -3.98
CA GLU A 183 -32.52 4.45 -2.88
C GLU A 183 -32.96 3.07 -3.33
N ASN A 184 -33.90 3.03 -4.27
CA ASN A 184 -34.65 1.82 -4.56
C ASN A 184 -34.16 1.08 -5.80
N GLU A 185 -33.68 1.81 -6.81
CA GLU A 185 -33.38 1.25 -8.14
C GLU A 185 -31.87 1.09 -8.39
N VAL A 186 -31.05 2.00 -7.85
CA VAL A 186 -29.59 1.95 -8.04
C VAL A 186 -28.96 0.89 -7.14
N ARG A 187 -28.22 -0.04 -7.74
CA ARG A 187 -27.46 -1.07 -7.01
C ARG A 187 -26.49 -0.42 -6.02
N PHE A 188 -26.65 -0.75 -4.73
CA PHE A 188 -25.92 -0.14 -3.61
C PHE A 188 -26.15 1.37 -3.42
N GLY A 189 -27.10 1.99 -4.12
CA GLY A 189 -27.35 3.43 -4.05
C GLY A 189 -27.80 3.89 -2.65
N SER A 190 -28.72 3.14 -2.02
CA SER A 190 -29.10 3.36 -0.61
C SER A 190 -27.89 3.32 0.34
N ALA A 191 -27.00 2.34 0.18
CA ALA A 191 -25.80 2.23 1.02
C ALA A 191 -24.84 3.41 0.80
N ILE A 192 -24.59 3.82 -0.45
CA ILE A 192 -23.74 4.99 -0.76
C ILE A 192 -24.34 6.26 -0.16
N ARG A 193 -25.65 6.47 -0.28
CA ARG A 193 -26.32 7.63 0.32
C ARG A 193 -26.23 7.62 1.84
N MET A 194 -26.37 6.45 2.46
CA MET A 194 -26.22 6.27 3.90
C MET A 194 -24.79 6.58 4.36
N ILE A 195 -23.77 6.10 3.64
CA ILE A 195 -22.37 6.43 3.91
C ILE A 195 -22.13 7.93 3.77
N HIS A 196 -22.67 8.57 2.72
CA HIS A 196 -22.54 10.01 2.51
C HIS A 196 -23.16 10.80 3.68
N HIS A 197 -24.37 10.43 4.11
CA HIS A 197 -25.06 11.07 5.21
C HIS A 197 -24.33 10.90 6.56
N TRP A 198 -23.97 9.67 6.93
CA TRP A 198 -23.31 9.40 8.21
C TRP A 198 -21.87 9.90 8.26
N SER A 199 -21.14 9.87 7.14
CA SER A 199 -19.80 10.44 7.09
C SER A 199 -19.82 11.96 7.17
N ALA A 200 -20.88 12.65 6.72
CA ALA A 200 -21.09 14.09 6.94
C ALA A 200 -21.19 14.40 8.44
N ASN A 201 -22.08 13.70 9.13
CA ASN A 201 -22.28 13.87 10.58
C ASN A 201 -21.01 13.53 11.35
N GLY A 202 -20.35 12.42 10.99
CA GLY A 202 -19.05 12.04 11.54
C GLY A 202 -17.98 13.09 11.30
N MET A 203 -17.94 13.71 10.11
CA MET A 203 -16.96 14.74 9.78
C MET A 203 -17.13 15.97 10.65
N ILE A 204 -18.36 16.44 10.87
CA ILE A 204 -18.66 17.58 11.75
C ILE A 204 -18.22 17.26 13.19
N VAL A 205 -18.60 16.10 13.72
CA VAL A 205 -18.25 15.68 15.08
C VAL A 205 -16.73 15.56 15.25
N MET A 206 -16.04 14.94 14.31
CA MET A 206 -14.58 14.77 14.36
C MET A 206 -13.84 16.10 14.19
N CYS A 207 -14.36 17.01 13.37
CA CYS A 207 -13.83 18.36 13.21
C CYS A 207 -13.93 19.14 14.54
N ILE A 208 -15.09 19.12 15.20
CA ILE A 208 -15.28 19.77 16.51
C ILE A 208 -14.36 19.13 17.57
N ALA A 209 -14.29 17.80 17.64
CA ALA A 209 -13.40 17.11 18.56
C ALA A 209 -11.92 17.45 18.32
N HIS A 210 -11.51 17.57 17.05
CA HIS A 210 -10.18 18.01 16.67
C HIS A 210 -9.89 19.43 17.15
N MET A 211 -10.84 20.37 16.95
CA MET A 211 -10.75 21.75 17.40
C MET A 211 -10.61 21.84 18.93
N LEU A 212 -11.45 21.12 19.67
CA LEU A 212 -11.38 21.04 21.13
C LEU A 212 -10.02 20.53 21.60
N ARG A 213 -9.50 19.46 21.00
CA ARG A 213 -8.18 18.91 21.33
C ARG A 213 -7.06 19.93 21.07
N VAL A 214 -7.13 20.68 19.97
CA VAL A 214 -6.13 21.73 19.65
C VAL A 214 -6.20 22.87 20.66
N PHE A 215 -7.40 23.24 21.10
CA PHE A 215 -7.63 24.27 22.10
C PHE A 215 -7.11 23.87 23.49
N ILE A 216 -7.54 22.71 23.99
CA ILE A 216 -7.16 22.18 25.32
C ILE A 216 -5.63 21.97 25.40
N MET A 217 -5.01 21.45 24.34
CA MET A 217 -3.56 21.25 24.30
C MET A 217 -2.76 22.54 24.05
N GLY A 218 -3.43 23.69 23.89
CA GLY A 218 -2.81 24.97 23.56
C GLY A 218 -1.93 24.91 22.32
N ALA A 219 -2.33 24.13 21.31
CA ALA A 219 -1.56 23.89 20.10
C ALA A 219 -1.66 25.03 19.07
N TYR A 220 -2.60 25.96 19.27
CA TYR A 220 -2.79 27.18 18.47
C TYR A 220 -1.80 28.31 18.78
N LYS A 221 -1.06 28.22 19.90
CA LYS A 221 -0.10 29.25 20.33
C LYS A 221 1.07 29.39 19.33
N ARG A 222 1.81 30.51 19.43
CA ARG A 222 2.99 30.83 18.61
C ARG A 222 3.90 29.62 18.39
N PRO A 223 4.36 29.34 17.15
CA PRO A 223 4.14 30.05 15.87
C PRO A 223 3.01 29.46 15.00
N ARG A 224 1.96 28.88 15.59
CA ARG A 224 0.89 28.13 14.88
C ARG A 224 -0.44 28.89 14.74
N GLU A 225 -0.42 30.20 14.89
CA GLU A 225 -1.62 31.05 14.85
C GLU A 225 -2.34 30.95 13.49
N LEU A 226 -1.60 31.00 12.38
CA LEU A 226 -2.16 30.86 11.04
C LEU A 226 -2.75 29.46 10.78
N ASN A 227 -2.18 28.43 11.42
CA ASN A 227 -2.74 27.08 11.35
C ASN A 227 -4.08 27.00 12.09
N TRP A 228 -4.23 27.74 13.19
CA TRP A 228 -5.51 27.86 13.88
C TRP A 228 -6.54 28.61 13.03
N VAL A 229 -6.18 29.76 12.45
CA VAL A 229 -7.08 30.54 11.59
C VAL A 229 -7.58 29.71 10.40
N SER A 230 -6.69 28.99 9.71
CA SER A 230 -7.11 28.07 8.64
C SER A 230 -8.00 26.94 9.14
N GLY A 231 -7.78 26.42 10.35
CA GLY A 231 -8.66 25.43 10.99
C GLY A 231 -10.07 25.98 11.27
N VAL A 232 -10.18 27.22 11.74
CA VAL A 232 -11.48 27.89 11.94
C VAL A 232 -12.21 28.10 10.61
N VAL A 233 -11.50 28.51 9.56
CA VAL A 233 -12.09 28.63 8.22
C VAL A 233 -12.59 27.27 7.72
N LEU A 234 -11.81 26.20 7.90
CA LEU A 234 -12.23 24.84 7.54
C LEU A 234 -13.43 24.35 8.34
N LEU A 235 -13.57 24.73 9.62
CA LEU A 235 -14.76 24.44 10.41
C LEU A 235 -15.99 25.13 9.81
N ILE A 236 -15.89 26.42 9.45
CA ILE A 236 -16.98 27.16 8.82
C ILE A 236 -17.38 26.51 7.48
N LEU A 237 -16.40 26.14 6.65
CA LEU A 237 -16.64 25.43 5.39
C LEU A 237 -17.30 24.06 5.61
N THR A 238 -16.91 23.34 6.66
CA THR A 238 -17.52 22.04 7.02
C THR A 238 -18.99 22.21 7.44
N LEU A 239 -19.32 23.26 8.18
CA LEU A 239 -20.72 23.58 8.52
C LEU A 239 -21.50 24.04 7.27
N ALA A 240 -20.86 24.80 6.37
CA ALA A 240 -21.45 25.18 5.10
C ALA A 240 -21.76 23.96 4.22
N PHE A 241 -20.89 22.93 4.20
CA PHE A 241 -21.21 21.65 3.56
C PHE A 241 -22.44 21.00 4.16
N GLY A 242 -22.53 20.93 5.48
CA GLY A 242 -23.71 20.36 6.16
C GLY A 242 -25.00 21.06 5.74
N PHE A 243 -25.01 22.40 5.77
CA PHE A 243 -26.19 23.18 5.37
C PHE A 243 -26.52 23.03 3.89
N THR A 244 -25.53 23.24 3.01
CA THR A 244 -25.74 23.17 1.56
C THR A 244 -26.07 21.77 1.08
N GLY A 245 -25.64 20.73 1.79
CA GLY A 245 -25.91 19.32 1.51
C GLY A 245 -27.31 18.88 1.97
N TYR A 246 -27.75 19.39 3.12
CA TYR A 246 -29.02 19.02 3.75
C TYR A 246 -30.25 19.40 2.90
N LEU A 247 -30.12 20.42 2.05
CA LEU A 247 -31.23 20.89 1.22
C LEU A 247 -31.47 20.07 -0.06
N LEU A 248 -30.49 19.30 -0.55
CA LEU A 248 -30.58 18.60 -1.84
C LEU A 248 -31.73 17.59 -1.95
N PRO A 249 -32.13 16.86 -0.88
CA PRO A 249 -33.26 15.93 -0.98
C PRO A 249 -34.58 16.60 -1.33
N TRP A 250 -34.71 17.90 -1.07
CA TRP A 250 -35.90 18.71 -1.37
C TRP A 250 -37.20 18.15 -0.78
N ASP A 251 -37.12 17.54 0.40
CA ASP A 251 -38.28 17.16 1.20
C ASP A 251 -38.78 18.35 2.05
N GLN A 252 -39.90 18.19 2.75
CA GLN A 252 -40.47 19.29 3.55
C GLN A 252 -39.51 19.82 4.61
N ARG A 253 -38.71 18.94 5.21
CA ARG A 253 -37.74 19.33 6.24
C ARG A 253 -36.60 20.14 5.63
N ALA A 254 -36.03 19.69 4.51
CA ALA A 254 -35.01 20.41 3.76
C ALA A 254 -35.49 21.79 3.29
N PHE A 255 -36.69 21.88 2.73
CA PHE A 255 -37.25 23.13 2.22
C PHE A 255 -37.43 24.19 3.33
N TRP A 256 -38.04 23.81 4.45
CA TRP A 256 -38.26 24.73 5.57
C TRP A 256 -36.96 25.07 6.30
N ALA A 257 -36.04 24.11 6.46
CA ALA A 257 -34.71 24.38 7.00
C ALA A 257 -33.92 25.37 6.12
N THR A 258 -34.04 25.26 4.79
CA THR A 258 -33.42 26.19 3.84
C THR A 258 -34.01 27.57 3.97
N THR A 259 -35.34 27.67 4.07
CA THR A 259 -36.04 28.94 4.28
C THR A 259 -35.54 29.63 5.54
N VAL A 260 -35.54 28.96 6.69
CA VAL A 260 -35.07 29.54 7.96
C VAL A 260 -33.58 29.88 7.89
N GLY A 261 -32.74 28.96 7.40
CA GLY A 261 -31.28 29.15 7.37
C GLY A 261 -30.86 30.34 6.50
N THR A 262 -31.48 30.51 5.33
CA THR A 262 -31.21 31.67 4.47
C THR A 262 -31.81 32.96 5.02
N GLN A 263 -32.87 32.90 5.84
CA GLN A 263 -33.46 34.07 6.48
C GLN A 263 -32.60 34.59 7.63
N ILE A 264 -31.89 33.72 8.34
CA ILE A 264 -30.87 34.11 9.32
C ILE A 264 -29.76 34.92 8.64
N ALA A 265 -29.27 34.49 7.47
CA ALA A 265 -28.31 35.26 6.68
C ALA A 265 -28.87 36.62 6.23
N GLY A 266 -30.18 36.68 5.96
CA GLY A 266 -30.91 37.90 5.64
C GLY A 266 -31.09 38.89 6.80
N ALA A 267 -30.94 38.44 8.04
CA ALA A 267 -31.11 39.30 9.22
C ALA A 267 -29.89 40.18 9.51
N VAL A 268 -28.77 40.00 8.79
CA VAL A 268 -27.56 40.79 8.98
C VAL A 268 -27.81 42.25 8.54
N PRO A 269 -27.59 43.24 9.43
CA PRO A 269 -27.73 44.65 9.06
C PRO A 269 -26.86 45.03 7.86
N ALA A 270 -27.35 45.95 7.03
CA ALA A 270 -26.72 46.48 5.80
C ALA A 270 -26.53 45.48 4.64
N VAL A 271 -26.11 44.23 4.89
CA VAL A 271 -25.78 43.25 3.83
C VAL A 271 -26.80 42.13 3.68
N GLY A 272 -27.77 42.01 4.59
CA GLY A 272 -28.73 40.89 4.64
C GLY A 272 -29.57 40.73 3.36
N ASN A 273 -30.10 41.83 2.81
CA ASN A 273 -30.86 41.78 1.55
C ASN A 273 -30.02 41.28 0.38
N LEU A 274 -28.76 41.73 0.29
CA LEU A 274 -27.83 41.26 -0.73
C LEU A 274 -27.52 39.77 -0.54
N ALA A 275 -27.27 39.33 0.70
CA ALA A 275 -27.03 37.93 1.02
C ALA A 275 -28.23 37.03 0.68
N LEU A 276 -29.46 37.47 0.97
CA LEU A 276 -30.68 36.75 0.64
C LEU A 276 -30.84 36.55 -0.88
N VAL A 277 -30.75 37.62 -1.65
CA VAL A 277 -30.87 37.57 -3.11
C VAL A 277 -29.73 36.75 -3.72
N PHE A 278 -28.52 36.86 -3.17
CA PHE A 278 -27.38 36.05 -3.58
C PHE A 278 -27.55 34.57 -3.27
N LEU A 279 -28.16 34.19 -2.15
CA LEU A 279 -28.37 32.78 -1.81
C LEU A 279 -29.57 32.17 -2.55
N ARG A 280 -30.68 32.90 -2.64
CA ARG A 280 -31.96 32.37 -3.15
C ARG A 280 -32.21 32.62 -4.63
N VAL A 281 -31.47 33.53 -5.28
CA VAL A 281 -31.78 34.03 -6.64
C VAL A 281 -33.13 34.78 -6.67
N GLY A 282 -33.56 35.33 -5.53
CA GLY A 282 -34.86 35.97 -5.37
C GLY A 282 -35.20 36.15 -3.90
N TRP A 283 -36.44 36.56 -3.61
CA TRP A 283 -36.91 36.74 -2.23
C TRP A 283 -37.36 35.43 -1.57
N ASN A 284 -37.91 34.52 -2.37
CA ASN A 284 -38.43 33.23 -1.93
C ASN A 284 -37.48 32.09 -2.30
N VAL A 285 -37.55 31.00 -1.53
CA VAL A 285 -36.87 29.75 -1.87
C VAL A 285 -37.58 29.14 -3.07
N SER A 286 -36.83 28.88 -4.14
CA SER A 286 -37.35 28.43 -5.43
C SER A 286 -36.44 27.35 -6.05
N ASP A 287 -36.83 26.84 -7.22
CA ASP A 287 -36.02 25.92 -8.03
C ASP A 287 -34.60 26.47 -8.32
N ALA A 288 -34.50 27.77 -8.62
CA ALA A 288 -33.21 28.42 -8.84
C ALA A 288 -32.32 28.40 -7.59
N THR A 289 -32.92 28.48 -6.40
CA THR A 289 -32.20 28.33 -5.12
C THR A 289 -31.55 26.95 -5.05
N LEU A 290 -32.29 25.88 -5.37
CA LEU A 290 -31.78 24.51 -5.36
C LEU A 290 -30.59 24.35 -6.31
N GLY A 291 -30.72 24.80 -7.57
CA GLY A 291 -29.62 24.73 -8.55
C GLY A 291 -28.36 25.49 -8.13
N ARG A 292 -28.52 26.65 -7.48
CA ARG A 292 -27.40 27.44 -6.93
C ARG A 292 -26.72 26.71 -5.78
N PHE A 293 -27.48 26.21 -4.83
CA PHE A 293 -26.93 25.46 -3.70
C PHE A 293 -26.28 24.15 -4.10
N TYR A 294 -26.82 23.45 -5.11
CA TYR A 294 -26.18 22.27 -5.71
C TYR A 294 -24.79 22.63 -6.22
N THR A 295 -24.68 23.68 -7.04
CA THR A 295 -23.40 24.15 -7.59
C THR A 295 -22.40 24.56 -6.49
N LEU A 296 -22.89 25.23 -5.45
CA LEU A 296 -22.06 25.58 -4.29
C LEU A 296 -21.53 24.32 -3.58
N HIS A 297 -22.40 23.33 -3.36
CA HIS A 297 -22.07 22.11 -2.62
C HIS A 297 -21.08 21.20 -3.36
N ILE A 298 -21.24 21.01 -4.67
CA ILE A 298 -20.43 20.05 -5.42
C ILE A 298 -19.15 20.64 -6.02
N LEU A 299 -19.08 21.97 -6.19
CA LEU A 299 -17.98 22.62 -6.91
C LEU A 299 -17.28 23.70 -6.07
N VAL A 300 -18.00 24.74 -5.67
CA VAL A 300 -17.38 25.94 -5.08
C VAL A 300 -16.78 25.64 -3.70
N ILE A 301 -17.59 25.07 -2.79
CA ILE A 301 -17.15 24.77 -1.42
C ILE A 301 -16.05 23.68 -1.41
N PRO A 302 -16.13 22.59 -2.20
CA PRO A 302 -15.04 21.63 -2.35
C PRO A 302 -13.71 22.22 -2.79
N LEU A 303 -13.71 23.07 -3.82
CA LEU A 303 -12.47 23.68 -4.31
C LEU A 303 -11.82 24.58 -3.26
N ILE A 304 -12.61 25.43 -2.60
CA ILE A 304 -12.12 26.29 -1.52
C ILE A 304 -11.60 25.44 -0.35
N THR A 305 -12.33 24.39 0.03
CA THR A 305 -11.95 23.50 1.13
C THR A 305 -10.64 22.78 0.84
N VAL A 306 -10.45 22.26 -0.37
CA VAL A 306 -9.18 21.63 -0.79
C VAL A 306 -8.03 22.62 -0.70
N ALA A 307 -8.22 23.86 -1.17
CA ALA A 307 -7.19 24.90 -1.10
C ALA A 307 -6.76 25.20 0.35
N PHE A 308 -7.73 25.42 1.26
CA PHE A 308 -7.44 25.66 2.67
C PHE A 308 -6.87 24.43 3.38
N MET A 309 -7.31 23.22 3.01
CA MET A 309 -6.80 21.97 3.56
C MET A 309 -5.33 21.76 3.19
N LEU A 310 -4.95 22.05 1.94
CA LEU A 310 -3.55 22.03 1.51
C LEU A 310 -2.72 23.04 2.31
N ALA A 311 -3.19 24.28 2.46
CA ALA A 311 -2.51 25.29 3.27
C ALA A 311 -2.33 24.84 4.73
N HIS A 312 -3.38 24.26 5.33
CA HIS A 312 -3.38 23.73 6.69
C HIS A 312 -2.35 22.59 6.85
N PHE A 313 -2.35 21.60 5.95
CA PHE A 313 -1.40 20.48 6.00
C PHE A 313 0.04 20.93 5.78
N MET A 314 0.29 21.90 4.89
CA MET A 314 1.62 22.45 4.67
C MET A 314 2.17 23.11 5.93
N MET A 315 1.36 23.87 6.67
CA MET A 315 1.77 24.51 7.93
C MET A 315 2.07 23.48 9.02
N VAL A 316 1.20 22.49 9.22
CA VAL A 316 1.46 21.38 10.16
C VAL A 316 2.75 20.65 9.78
N ARG A 317 2.98 20.45 8.49
CA ARG A 317 4.19 19.79 8.00
C ARG A 317 5.45 20.65 8.18
N ARG A 318 5.38 21.97 8.04
CA ARG A 318 6.54 22.85 8.28
C ARG A 318 6.86 22.97 9.77
N LEU A 319 5.86 23.23 10.61
CA LEU A 319 6.03 23.56 12.03
C LEU A 319 6.08 22.33 12.96
N GLY A 320 5.69 21.16 12.46
CA GLY A 320 5.61 19.93 13.25
C GLY A 320 4.47 19.92 14.27
N VAL A 321 4.38 18.83 15.04
CA VAL A 321 3.35 18.63 16.06
C VAL A 321 3.85 19.18 17.40
N LYS A 322 3.02 19.97 18.09
CA LYS A 322 3.33 20.49 19.43
C LYS A 322 3.29 19.36 20.47
N LYS A 323 4.27 19.32 21.37
CA LYS A 323 4.23 18.51 22.60
C LYS A 323 3.02 18.93 23.43
N PRO A 324 2.29 17.98 24.06
CA PRO A 324 1.28 18.35 25.06
C PRO A 324 1.93 19.18 26.17
N LEU A 325 1.13 20.05 26.80
CA LEU A 325 1.54 20.76 28.01
C LEU A 325 1.88 19.75 29.10
#